data_AF-A0A8T4YCU1-F1
#
_entry.id   AF-A0A8T4YCU1-F1
#
_cell.length_a   1.000
_cell.length_b   1.000
_cell.length_c   1.000
_cell.angle_alpha   90.00
_cell.angle_beta   90.00
_cell.angle_gamma   90.00
#
_symmetry.space_group_name_H-M   'P 1'
#
loop_
_entity.id
_entity.type
_entity.pdbx_description
1 polymer ?
#
loop_
_entity_poly.entity_id
_entity_poly.type
_entity_poly.pdbx_seq_one_letter_code
_entity_poly.pdbx_strand_id
1 'polypeptide(L)'
;MSEIENPVDTVVRLLSKNMHVVMEDGGSANIQVSREWVDRELFKNCDGYITVGLAETLDAKIEMSGRIRQHIATLRVSIWSQDPLTRQKMVQEVNRIVHQNRTRPNITEYNFVGLGWLEGDQHKAFQTGATNEPAPNAAGWTELTAEEYSKIWYSDDTRHSKSTSVNGEYALMLFRFKIESRKNTINNVVLRFEGYGMAPSGNGVTIKVWNNAAQEWQNAQNGTGGVDEMLAVTLASDLADYIDDYGYAWLLARTIHPSDGASPATLHCDYVSCTVTVNGITYLDIVSFRDSDRVDVKPFIYRTEFTLKSRFFEDTRSIS
;
A
#
# COMPACT_ATOMS: atom_id res chain seq x y z
N MET A 1 6.25 4.53 -21.17
CA MET A 1 5.35 3.43 -21.59
C MET A 1 5.04 2.58 -20.37
N SER A 2 3.78 2.23 -20.14
CA SER A 2 3.38 1.37 -19.01
C SER A 2 3.82 -0.08 -19.26
N GLU A 3 4.52 -0.66 -18.31
CA GLU A 3 4.91 -2.07 -18.32
C GLU A 3 3.80 -2.95 -17.71
N ILE A 4 3.81 -4.24 -18.03
CA ILE A 4 2.94 -5.22 -17.39
C ILE A 4 3.66 -5.77 -16.14
N GLU A 5 2.99 -5.76 -14.99
CA GLU A 5 3.50 -6.36 -13.75
C GLU A 5 3.52 -7.88 -13.86
N ASN A 6 4.58 -8.50 -13.34
CA ASN A 6 4.66 -9.96 -13.29
C ASN A 6 3.56 -10.49 -12.35
N PRO A 7 2.76 -11.50 -12.75
CA PRO A 7 1.72 -12.08 -11.91
C PRO A 7 2.25 -12.57 -10.55
N VAL A 8 3.49 -13.04 -10.50
CA VAL A 8 4.15 -13.44 -9.25
C VAL A 8 4.30 -12.26 -8.30
N ASP A 9 4.71 -11.08 -8.80
CA ASP A 9 4.87 -9.88 -7.95
C ASP A 9 3.54 -9.42 -7.38
N THR A 10 2.49 -9.45 -8.21
CA THR A 10 1.14 -9.11 -7.77
C THR A 10 0.70 -10.02 -6.63
N VAL A 11 0.91 -11.34 -6.74
CA VAL A 11 0.53 -12.29 -5.68
C VAL A 11 1.43 -12.18 -4.45
N VAL A 12 2.75 -11.98 -4.60
CA VAL A 12 3.66 -11.75 -3.47
C VAL A 12 3.20 -10.52 -2.66
N ARG A 13 2.96 -9.39 -3.34
CA ARG A 13 2.48 -8.14 -2.72
C ARG A 13 1.10 -8.31 -2.08
N LEU A 14 0.18 -8.99 -2.77
CA LEU A 14 -1.16 -9.26 -2.26
C LEU A 14 -1.10 -10.05 -0.95
N LEU A 15 -0.31 -11.13 -0.93
CA LEU A 15 -0.17 -11.96 0.26
C LEU A 15 0.59 -11.25 1.37
N SER A 16 1.73 -10.59 1.08
CA SER A 16 2.53 -9.92 2.10
C SER A 16 1.77 -8.82 2.84
N LYS A 17 0.91 -8.05 2.14
CA LYS A 17 0.15 -6.95 2.73
C LYS A 17 -1.09 -7.39 3.52
N ASN A 18 -1.64 -8.55 3.20
CA ASN A 18 -2.91 -8.99 3.81
C ASN A 18 -2.75 -10.17 4.77
N MET A 19 -1.54 -10.72 4.92
CA MET A 19 -1.26 -11.84 5.81
C MET A 19 -1.35 -11.39 7.27
N HIS A 20 -2.24 -12.03 8.04
CA HIS A 20 -2.30 -11.83 9.47
C HIS A 20 -2.59 -13.15 10.17
N VAL A 21 -1.56 -13.72 10.79
CA VAL A 21 -1.66 -15.01 11.50
C VAL A 21 -1.48 -14.76 12.99
N VAL A 22 -2.48 -15.11 13.78
CA VAL A 22 -2.43 -15.01 15.25
C VAL A 22 -2.04 -16.36 15.85
N MET A 23 -0.99 -16.37 16.66
CA MET A 23 -0.51 -17.54 17.41
C MET A 23 -1.43 -17.90 18.59
N GLU A 24 -1.18 -19.03 19.25
CA GLU A 24 -2.02 -19.45 20.40
C GLU A 24 -1.88 -18.56 21.64
N ASP A 25 -0.73 -17.90 21.79
CA ASP A 25 -0.45 -16.93 22.86
C ASP A 25 -1.09 -15.55 22.60
N GLY A 26 -1.80 -15.38 21.49
CA GLY A 26 -2.37 -14.11 21.05
C GLY A 26 -1.38 -13.20 20.33
N GLY A 27 -0.12 -13.61 20.17
CA GLY A 27 0.88 -12.89 19.40
C GLY A 27 0.65 -12.96 17.88
N SER A 28 1.21 -12.01 17.12
CA SER A 28 1.22 -12.08 15.66
C SER A 28 2.43 -12.88 15.18
N ALA A 29 2.22 -13.82 14.25
CA ALA A 29 3.30 -14.59 13.65
C ALA A 29 4.07 -13.78 12.60
N ASN A 30 5.39 -13.91 12.61
CA ASN A 30 6.26 -13.32 11.60
C ASN A 30 6.30 -14.20 10.36
N ILE A 31 5.49 -13.85 9.36
CA ILE A 31 5.39 -14.57 8.09
C ILE A 31 6.10 -13.81 6.98
N GLN A 32 7.04 -14.47 6.32
CA GLN A 32 7.73 -13.90 5.16
C GLN A 32 7.13 -14.42 3.85
N VAL A 33 6.92 -13.52 2.88
CA VAL A 33 6.43 -13.85 1.53
C VAL A 33 7.46 -13.45 0.48
N SER A 34 7.75 -14.32 -0.48
CA SER A 34 8.71 -14.04 -1.55
C SER A 34 8.39 -14.78 -2.85
N ARG A 35 9.20 -14.51 -3.89
CA ARG A 35 9.28 -15.34 -5.10
C ARG A 35 9.88 -16.72 -4.82
N GLU A 36 9.75 -17.68 -5.76
CA GLU A 36 10.10 -19.12 -5.67
C GLU A 36 11.56 -19.49 -5.37
N TRP A 37 12.40 -18.55 -4.92
CA TRP A 37 13.79 -18.81 -4.59
C TRP A 37 14.18 -18.01 -3.35
N VAL A 38 14.24 -18.65 -2.18
CA VAL A 38 14.92 -18.11 -1.00
C VAL A 38 15.78 -19.15 -0.31
N ASP A 39 16.87 -18.58 0.23
CA ASP A 39 18.09 -19.05 0.86
C ASP A 39 18.06 -20.38 1.66
N ARG A 40 19.26 -20.92 1.87
CA ARG A 40 19.55 -22.15 2.61
C ARG A 40 19.09 -22.11 4.08
N GLU A 41 18.74 -20.93 4.60
CA GLU A 41 18.32 -20.66 5.99
C GLU A 41 16.79 -20.35 6.08
N LEU A 42 15.95 -21.22 5.50
CA LEU A 42 14.49 -21.05 5.26
C LEU A 42 13.61 -20.55 6.44
N PHE A 43 14.10 -20.54 7.68
CA PHE A 43 13.34 -20.18 8.89
C PHE A 43 14.10 -19.27 9.86
N LYS A 44 15.21 -18.66 9.44
CA LYS A 44 15.97 -17.79 10.34
C LYS A 44 15.15 -16.52 10.59
N ASN A 45 14.67 -16.37 11.83
CA ASN A 45 13.89 -15.24 12.33
C ASN A 45 12.43 -15.16 11.84
N CYS A 46 11.83 -16.24 11.31
CA CYS A 46 10.42 -16.25 10.91
C CYS A 46 9.69 -17.55 11.31
N ASP A 47 8.39 -17.45 11.57
CA ASP A 47 7.55 -18.56 12.03
C ASP A 47 6.96 -19.38 10.85
N GLY A 48 6.93 -18.75 9.67
CA GLY A 48 6.47 -19.36 8.45
C GLY A 48 6.95 -18.61 7.22
N TYR A 49 7.01 -19.35 6.12
CA TYR A 49 7.51 -18.86 4.85
C TYR A 49 6.49 -19.16 3.74
N ILE A 50 6.25 -18.20 2.85
CA ILE A 50 5.40 -18.38 1.68
C ILE A 50 6.19 -18.03 0.42
N THR A 51 6.34 -18.99 -0.48
CA THR A 51 6.94 -18.74 -1.80
C THR A 51 5.87 -18.73 -2.89
N VAL A 52 6.03 -17.83 -3.85
CA VAL A 52 5.17 -17.72 -5.03
C VAL A 52 6.01 -17.94 -6.28
N GLY A 53 5.58 -18.87 -7.11
CA GLY A 53 6.25 -19.28 -8.35
C GLY A 53 5.32 -19.27 -9.55
N LEU A 54 5.93 -19.13 -10.73
CA LEU A 54 5.22 -19.25 -12.00
C LEU A 54 5.36 -20.69 -12.50
N ALA A 55 4.25 -21.43 -12.55
CA ALA A 55 4.24 -22.80 -13.03
C ALA A 55 4.04 -22.89 -14.55
N GLU A 56 3.14 -22.06 -15.10
CA GLU A 56 2.80 -22.05 -16.52
C GLU A 56 2.26 -20.67 -16.92
N THR A 57 2.44 -20.28 -18.17
CA THR A 57 1.76 -19.13 -18.77
C THR A 57 1.27 -19.48 -20.16
N LEU A 58 0.03 -19.10 -20.45
CA LEU A 58 -0.63 -19.25 -21.73
C LEU A 58 -1.09 -17.88 -22.20
N ASP A 59 -0.89 -17.61 -23.49
CA ASP A 59 -1.34 -16.39 -24.15
C ASP A 59 -2.27 -16.77 -25.30
N ALA A 60 -3.46 -16.20 -25.32
CA ALA A 60 -4.49 -16.46 -26.31
C ALA A 60 -5.06 -15.15 -26.88
N LYS A 61 -5.24 -15.11 -28.20
CA LYS A 61 -6.01 -14.05 -28.85
C LYS A 61 -7.49 -14.23 -28.56
N ILE A 62 -8.19 -13.15 -28.24
CA ILE A 62 -9.65 -13.18 -27.99
C ILE A 62 -10.42 -12.85 -29.27
N GLU A 63 -9.87 -11.98 -30.11
CA GLU A 63 -10.49 -11.51 -31.35
C GLU A 63 -9.58 -11.76 -32.56
N MET A 64 -10.17 -11.81 -33.76
CA MET A 64 -9.45 -12.12 -35.01
C MET A 64 -8.33 -11.13 -35.33
N SER A 65 -8.51 -9.85 -34.94
CA SER A 65 -7.47 -8.83 -35.08
C SER A 65 -6.23 -9.12 -34.23
N GLY A 66 -6.37 -9.94 -33.19
CA GLY A 66 -5.34 -10.19 -32.19
C GLY A 66 -5.01 -8.97 -31.31
N ARG A 67 -5.83 -7.91 -31.38
CA ARG A 67 -5.60 -6.68 -30.61
C ARG A 67 -5.77 -6.92 -29.12
N ILE A 68 -6.88 -7.57 -28.72
CA ILE A 68 -7.10 -7.99 -27.35
C ILE A 68 -6.53 -9.40 -27.13
N ARG A 69 -5.65 -9.51 -26.15
CA ARG A 69 -5.02 -10.77 -25.73
C ARG A 69 -5.39 -11.13 -24.30
N GLN A 70 -5.53 -12.42 -24.04
CA GLN A 70 -5.73 -12.99 -22.72
C GLN A 70 -4.46 -13.69 -22.29
N HIS A 71 -3.91 -13.27 -21.15
CA HIS A 71 -2.82 -13.95 -20.48
C HIS A 71 -3.39 -14.75 -19.30
N ILE A 72 -3.11 -16.05 -19.28
CA ILE A 72 -3.49 -16.96 -18.19
C ILE A 72 -2.22 -17.50 -17.58
N ALA A 73 -1.97 -17.23 -16.31
CA ALA A 73 -0.83 -17.78 -15.60
C ALA A 73 -1.29 -18.73 -14.49
N THR A 74 -0.69 -19.91 -14.45
CA THR A 74 -0.81 -20.85 -13.34
C THR A 74 0.35 -20.59 -12.40
N LEU A 75 0.03 -20.29 -11.13
CA LEU A 75 0.99 -19.93 -10.10
C LEU A 75 1.03 -21.02 -9.04
N ARG A 76 2.21 -21.28 -8.50
CA ARG A 76 2.41 -22.18 -7.36
C ARG A 76 2.68 -21.35 -6.12
N VAL A 77 1.86 -21.49 -5.08
CA VAL A 77 2.11 -20.88 -3.78
C VAL A 77 2.43 -21.96 -2.77
N SER A 78 3.66 -21.99 -2.26
CA SER A 78 4.06 -22.97 -1.24
C SER A 78 4.15 -22.30 0.13
N ILE A 79 3.45 -22.86 1.10
CA ILE A 79 3.49 -22.48 2.50
C ILE A 79 4.42 -23.45 3.21
N TRP A 80 5.34 -22.94 4.03
CA TRP A 80 6.32 -23.70 4.79
C TRP A 80 6.26 -23.27 6.27
N SER A 81 6.26 -24.24 7.19
CA SER A 81 6.41 -23.98 8.62
C SER A 81 7.03 -25.18 9.34
N GLN A 82 7.61 -24.95 10.52
CA GLN A 82 8.07 -26.00 11.43
C GLN A 82 6.94 -26.52 12.33
N ASP A 83 5.84 -25.76 12.44
CA ASP A 83 4.68 -26.11 13.26
C ASP A 83 3.44 -26.37 12.38
N PRO A 84 2.78 -27.53 12.50
CA PRO A 84 1.61 -27.86 11.69
C PRO A 84 0.42 -26.94 11.94
N LEU A 85 0.27 -26.39 13.16
CA LEU A 85 -0.83 -25.50 13.51
C LEU A 85 -0.64 -24.12 12.85
N THR A 86 0.55 -23.55 12.96
CA THR A 86 0.93 -22.30 12.27
C THR A 86 0.71 -22.44 10.76
N ARG A 87 1.16 -23.55 10.16
CA ARG A 87 0.88 -23.84 8.73
C ARG A 87 -0.63 -23.85 8.44
N GLN A 88 -1.45 -24.49 9.27
CA GLN A 88 -2.91 -24.54 9.04
C GLN A 88 -3.54 -23.14 9.07
N LYS A 89 -3.12 -22.27 10.00
CA LYS A 89 -3.57 -20.88 10.06
C LYS A 89 -3.13 -20.09 8.81
N MET A 90 -1.89 -20.27 8.36
CA MET A 90 -1.40 -19.67 7.11
C MET A 90 -2.21 -20.13 5.88
N VAL A 91 -2.56 -21.42 5.81
CA VAL A 91 -3.42 -21.98 4.75
C VAL A 91 -4.80 -21.31 4.74
N GLN A 92 -5.41 -21.11 5.91
CA GLN A 92 -6.70 -20.41 6.04
C GLN A 92 -6.60 -18.95 5.59
N GLU A 93 -5.51 -18.28 5.96
CA GLU A 93 -5.26 -16.89 5.57
C GLU A 93 -5.03 -16.73 4.07
N VAL A 94 -4.24 -17.60 3.43
CA VAL A 94 -4.09 -17.60 1.96
C VAL A 94 -5.45 -17.81 1.28
N ASN A 95 -6.26 -18.75 1.78
CA ASN A 95 -7.63 -18.92 1.28
C ASN A 95 -8.44 -17.63 1.43
N ARG A 96 -8.48 -17.02 2.61
CA ARG A 96 -9.22 -15.78 2.87
C ARG A 96 -8.80 -14.67 1.92
N ILE A 97 -7.50 -14.40 1.82
CA ILE A 97 -6.92 -13.30 1.05
C ILE A 97 -7.24 -13.46 -0.43
N VAL A 98 -7.04 -14.65 -1.00
CA VAL A 98 -7.33 -14.88 -2.43
C VAL A 98 -8.82 -14.74 -2.71
N HIS A 99 -9.70 -15.32 -1.88
CA HIS A 99 -11.15 -15.20 -2.10
C HIS A 99 -11.66 -13.75 -2.00
N GLN A 100 -11.16 -12.97 -1.05
CA GLN A 100 -11.55 -11.56 -0.88
C GLN A 100 -11.07 -10.67 -2.02
N ASN A 101 -9.90 -10.98 -2.60
CA ASN A 101 -9.26 -10.13 -3.61
C ASN A 101 -9.32 -10.69 -5.03
N ARG A 102 -10.04 -11.80 -5.26
CA ARG A 102 -10.05 -12.54 -6.54
C ARG A 102 -10.39 -11.71 -7.76
N THR A 103 -11.17 -10.64 -7.63
CA THR A 103 -11.60 -9.76 -8.73
C THR A 103 -10.80 -8.46 -8.85
N ARG A 104 -9.84 -8.25 -7.96
CA ARG A 104 -8.99 -7.04 -7.92
C ARG A 104 -7.60 -7.30 -7.30
N PRO A 105 -6.89 -8.38 -7.68
CA PRO A 105 -5.58 -8.68 -7.09
C PRO A 105 -4.51 -7.64 -7.44
N ASN A 106 -4.72 -6.84 -8.49
CA ASN A 106 -3.85 -5.73 -8.89
C ASN A 106 -4.03 -4.45 -8.06
N ILE A 107 -4.95 -4.40 -7.10
CA ILE A 107 -5.16 -3.22 -6.25
C ILE A 107 -4.52 -3.48 -4.88
N THR A 108 -3.71 -2.55 -4.41
CA THR A 108 -3.19 -2.55 -3.03
C THR A 108 -3.40 -1.21 -2.39
N GLU A 109 -3.92 -1.25 -1.16
CA GLU A 109 -3.97 -0.10 -0.28
C GLU A 109 -2.73 -0.09 0.61
N TYR A 110 -2.05 1.04 0.64
CA TYR A 110 -1.00 1.36 1.58
C TYR A 110 -1.58 2.37 2.57
N ASN A 111 -1.59 2.01 3.86
CA ASN A 111 -2.03 2.88 4.96
C ASN A 111 -0.99 2.81 6.08
N PHE A 112 -1.30 3.42 7.23
CA PHE A 112 -0.40 3.44 8.38
C PHE A 112 -0.72 2.39 9.44
N VAL A 113 -1.69 1.49 9.21
CA VAL A 113 -2.13 0.49 10.20
C VAL A 113 -0.97 -0.42 10.63
N GLY A 114 -0.70 -0.48 11.93
CA GLY A 114 0.40 -1.26 12.48
C GLY A 114 1.79 -0.75 12.08
N LEU A 115 1.84 0.39 11.38
CA LEU A 115 3.04 1.15 11.08
C LEU A 115 3.12 2.28 12.12
N GLY A 116 4.33 2.65 12.51
CA GLY A 116 4.52 3.73 13.47
C GLY A 116 5.53 3.39 14.56
N TRP A 117 6.81 3.53 14.19
CA TRP A 117 7.97 3.54 15.08
C TRP A 117 8.67 2.18 15.28
N LEU A 118 9.33 1.71 14.23
CA LEU A 118 10.64 1.06 14.35
C LEU A 118 11.59 1.70 13.32
N GLU A 119 12.88 1.78 13.67
CA GLU A 119 13.94 2.18 12.75
C GLU A 119 13.91 1.24 11.53
N GLY A 120 13.53 1.77 10.36
CA GLY A 120 13.46 1.01 9.11
C GLY A 120 12.12 1.06 8.36
N ASP A 121 11.03 1.54 8.98
CA ASP A 121 9.76 1.69 8.25
C ASP A 121 9.88 2.73 7.12
N GLN A 122 9.42 2.33 5.94
CA GLN A 122 9.52 3.12 4.73
C GLN A 122 8.32 4.09 4.62
N HIS A 123 7.18 3.78 5.24
CA HIS A 123 6.04 4.69 5.34
C HIS A 123 6.27 5.68 6.47
N LYS A 124 6.05 6.99 6.22
CA LYS A 124 6.24 8.02 7.24
C LYS A 124 5.19 9.13 7.18
N ALA A 125 4.81 9.65 8.33
CA ALA A 125 3.94 10.80 8.48
C ALA A 125 4.67 11.90 9.28
N PHE A 126 4.54 13.13 8.85
CA PHE A 126 5.19 14.29 9.45
C PHE A 126 4.20 15.43 9.63
N GLN A 127 4.53 16.37 10.50
CA GLN A 127 3.75 17.57 10.76
C GLN A 127 4.67 18.80 10.89
N THR A 128 4.13 19.97 10.55
CA THR A 128 4.79 21.26 10.78
C THR A 128 3.82 22.43 10.77
N GLY A 129 4.29 23.60 11.18
CA GLY A 129 3.63 24.90 10.96
C GLY A 129 4.53 25.73 10.04
N ALA A 130 3.98 26.31 8.98
CA ALA A 130 4.78 27.10 8.04
C ALA A 130 3.92 28.11 7.26
N THR A 131 4.54 29.23 6.85
CA THR A 131 3.92 30.26 6.01
C THR A 131 3.80 29.84 4.54
N ASN A 132 4.59 28.86 4.12
CA ASN A 132 4.60 28.27 2.78
C ASN A 132 4.55 26.75 2.88
N GLU A 133 4.21 26.07 1.78
CA GLU A 133 4.19 24.61 1.67
C GLU A 133 5.63 24.09 1.44
N PRO A 134 6.31 23.50 2.45
CA PRO A 134 7.69 23.04 2.29
C PRO A 134 7.75 21.82 1.37
N ALA A 135 8.88 21.65 0.66
CA ALA A 135 9.13 20.41 -0.07
C ALA A 135 9.24 19.20 0.89
N PRO A 136 9.04 17.95 0.42
CA PRO A 136 9.11 16.76 1.27
C PRO A 136 10.43 16.57 2.02
N ASN A 137 11.54 17.02 1.43
CA ASN A 137 12.89 16.91 1.99
C ASN A 137 13.34 18.17 2.75
N ALA A 138 12.48 19.18 2.90
CA ALA A 138 12.80 20.41 3.60
C ALA A 138 13.08 20.14 5.10
N ALA A 139 13.99 20.90 5.69
CA ALA A 139 14.16 20.92 7.13
C ALA A 139 12.91 21.53 7.80
N GLY A 140 12.51 21.00 8.95
CA GLY A 140 11.37 21.52 9.73
C GLY A 140 10.16 20.59 9.80
N TRP A 141 10.17 19.47 9.07
CA TRP A 141 9.24 18.37 9.29
C TRP A 141 9.57 17.64 10.59
N THR A 142 8.56 17.43 11.44
CA THR A 142 8.67 16.59 12.64
C THR A 142 7.87 15.31 12.39
N GLU A 143 8.52 14.16 12.48
CA GLU A 143 7.84 12.86 12.32
C GLU A 143 6.86 12.62 13.47
N LEU A 144 5.72 11.97 13.18
CA LEU A 144 4.77 11.57 14.20
C LEU A 144 5.37 10.53 15.14
N THR A 145 4.98 10.59 16.41
CA THR A 145 5.26 9.56 17.42
C THR A 145 4.36 8.34 17.22
N ALA A 146 4.70 7.21 17.86
CA ALA A 146 3.90 5.98 17.78
C ALA A 146 2.43 6.18 18.21
N GLU A 147 2.19 6.99 19.25
CA GLU A 147 0.84 7.33 19.72
C GLU A 147 0.08 8.23 18.72
N GLU A 148 0.78 9.10 17.99
CA GLU A 148 0.16 9.93 16.96
C GLU A 148 -0.15 9.11 15.69
N TYR A 149 0.70 8.14 15.32
CA TYR A 149 0.41 7.22 14.22
C TYR A 149 -0.86 6.41 14.45
N SER A 150 -1.10 5.93 15.68
CA SER A 150 -2.28 5.10 15.95
C SER A 150 -3.60 5.84 15.74
N LYS A 151 -3.58 7.18 15.81
CA LYS A 151 -4.72 8.07 15.53
C LYS A 151 -4.92 8.37 14.04
N ILE A 152 -4.16 7.72 13.15
CA ILE A 152 -4.36 7.82 11.69
C ILE A 152 -4.51 6.44 11.02
N TRP A 153 -4.72 5.39 11.82
CA TRP A 153 -4.81 4.01 11.34
C TRP A 153 -6.16 3.71 10.69
N TYR A 154 -7.24 4.24 11.23
CA TYR A 154 -8.59 3.88 10.83
C TYR A 154 -9.47 5.13 10.72
N SER A 155 -10.48 5.03 9.86
CA SER A 155 -11.61 5.96 9.86
C SER A 155 -12.50 5.60 11.05
N ASP A 156 -12.20 6.14 12.22
CA ASP A 156 -12.83 5.77 13.50
C ASP A 156 -13.13 6.96 14.43
N ASP A 157 -13.06 8.18 13.90
CA ASP A 157 -13.23 9.45 14.62
C ASP A 157 -12.13 9.72 15.70
N THR A 158 -11.09 8.90 15.81
CA THR A 158 -9.94 9.14 16.69
C THR A 158 -8.82 9.84 15.94
N ARG A 159 -8.75 11.18 16.09
CA ARG A 159 -7.93 12.02 15.21
C ARG A 159 -6.56 12.38 15.76
N HIS A 160 -5.56 12.42 14.90
CA HIS A 160 -4.35 13.22 15.11
C HIS A 160 -4.62 14.68 14.75
N SER A 161 -3.99 15.63 15.45
CA SER A 161 -4.21 17.06 15.21
C SER A 161 -2.91 17.84 15.28
N LYS A 162 -2.68 18.71 14.28
CA LYS A 162 -1.57 19.68 14.28
C LYS A 162 -2.13 21.08 14.38
N SER A 163 -1.68 21.84 15.39
CA SER A 163 -2.03 23.25 15.57
C SER A 163 -0.80 24.16 15.46
N THR A 164 -0.99 25.37 14.94
CA THR A 164 -0.03 26.48 15.00
C THR A 164 -0.74 27.78 15.33
N SER A 165 -0.10 28.60 16.18
CA SER A 165 -0.57 29.94 16.56
C SER A 165 0.37 31.04 16.07
N VAL A 166 1.32 30.72 15.19
CA VAL A 166 2.20 31.73 14.59
C VAL A 166 1.42 32.47 13.50
N ASN A 167 1.52 33.80 13.48
CA ASN A 167 0.79 34.60 12.50
C ASN A 167 1.25 34.28 11.07
N GLY A 168 0.28 33.98 10.19
CA GLY A 168 0.51 33.63 8.80
C GLY A 168 0.90 32.17 8.55
N GLU A 169 1.07 31.34 9.59
CA GLU A 169 1.36 29.92 9.40
C GLU A 169 0.10 29.09 9.20
N TYR A 170 0.20 28.12 8.30
CA TYR A 170 -0.75 27.03 8.14
C TYR A 170 -0.32 25.86 9.01
N ALA A 171 -1.27 25.10 9.53
CA ALA A 171 -1.00 23.74 10.01
C ALA A 171 -0.88 22.79 8.82
N LEU A 172 0.21 22.02 8.75
CA LEU A 172 0.48 21.06 7.67
C LEU A 172 0.80 19.67 8.22
N MET A 173 0.38 18.64 7.48
CA MET A 173 0.80 17.25 7.63
C MET A 173 1.28 16.70 6.28
N LEU A 174 2.30 15.85 6.31
CA LEU A 174 2.93 15.25 5.13
C LEU A 174 2.97 13.74 5.29
N PHE A 175 2.49 13.01 4.29
CA PHE A 175 2.42 11.56 4.30
C PHE A 175 3.25 10.98 3.16
N ARG A 176 4.16 10.07 3.50
CA ARG A 176 5.04 9.33 2.59
C ARG A 176 4.58 7.89 2.50
N PHE A 177 4.23 7.46 1.29
CA PHE A 177 3.85 6.08 1.00
C PHE A 177 4.95 5.40 0.20
N LYS A 178 5.46 4.29 0.72
CA LYS A 178 6.35 3.41 -0.03
C LYS A 178 5.53 2.45 -0.88
N ILE A 179 5.62 2.60 -2.19
CA ILE A 179 5.00 1.71 -3.16
C ILE A 179 6.02 0.63 -3.51
N GLU A 180 5.58 -0.63 -3.41
CA GLU A 180 6.42 -1.81 -3.66
C GLU A 180 6.41 -2.23 -5.13
N SER A 181 5.35 -1.87 -5.87
CA SER A 181 5.27 -2.09 -7.30
C SER A 181 6.29 -1.27 -8.07
N ARG A 182 6.73 -1.80 -9.21
CA ARG A 182 7.64 -1.10 -10.11
C ARG A 182 6.96 0.14 -10.67
N LYS A 183 7.65 1.28 -10.66
CA LYS A 183 7.15 2.58 -11.11
C LYS A 183 6.42 2.53 -12.46
N ASN A 184 6.99 1.84 -13.44
CA ASN A 184 6.43 1.73 -14.79
C ASN A 184 5.21 0.79 -14.90
N THR A 185 4.94 -0.06 -13.91
CA THR A 185 3.79 -0.98 -13.94
C THR A 185 2.54 -0.38 -13.31
N ILE A 186 2.63 0.82 -12.74
CA ILE A 186 1.51 1.47 -12.06
C ILE A 186 0.62 2.13 -13.10
N ASN A 187 -0.69 1.91 -13.00
CA ASN A 187 -1.71 2.42 -13.91
C ASN A 187 -2.55 3.54 -13.28
N ASN A 188 -2.73 3.50 -11.96
CA ASN A 188 -3.53 4.49 -11.24
C ASN A 188 -3.10 4.58 -9.78
N VAL A 189 -3.07 5.79 -9.23
CA VAL A 189 -2.80 6.07 -7.82
C VAL A 189 -3.92 6.94 -7.26
N VAL A 190 -4.50 6.55 -6.13
CA VAL A 190 -5.49 7.33 -5.41
C VAL A 190 -5.00 7.59 -4.00
N LEU A 191 -4.66 8.83 -3.70
CA LEU A 191 -4.25 9.27 -2.36
C LEU A 191 -5.46 9.88 -1.67
N ARG A 192 -5.80 9.38 -0.48
CA ARG A 192 -6.97 9.79 0.31
C ARG A 192 -6.54 10.37 1.65
N PHE A 193 -7.27 11.38 2.09
CA PHE A 193 -7.12 12.02 3.39
C PHE A 193 -8.50 12.28 3.99
N GLU A 194 -8.72 11.84 5.21
CA GLU A 194 -9.92 12.08 6.00
C GLU A 194 -9.61 13.04 7.12
N GLY A 195 -10.35 14.14 7.17
CA GLY A 195 -10.20 15.13 8.23
C GLY A 195 -10.72 16.50 7.83
N TYR A 196 -10.35 17.51 8.60
CA TYR A 196 -10.77 18.90 8.37
C TYR A 196 -9.79 19.90 8.96
N GLY A 197 -9.89 21.15 8.48
CA GLY A 197 -9.11 22.27 9.00
C GLY A 197 -10.01 23.32 9.64
N MET A 198 -9.51 23.96 10.70
CA MET A 198 -10.12 25.12 11.33
C MET A 198 -9.09 26.24 11.45
N ALA A 199 -9.50 27.45 11.12
CA ALA A 199 -8.66 28.64 11.25
C ALA A 199 -9.55 29.89 11.40
N PRO A 200 -8.99 31.04 11.81
CA PRO A 200 -9.78 32.22 12.18
C PRO A 200 -10.58 32.81 11.01
N SER A 201 -10.08 32.64 9.78
CA SER A 201 -10.73 33.12 8.55
C SER A 201 -11.71 32.12 7.94
N GLY A 202 -11.84 30.91 8.49
CA GLY A 202 -12.73 29.87 7.97
C GLY A 202 -12.19 28.46 8.16
N ASN A 203 -13.07 27.49 7.86
CA ASN A 203 -12.74 26.07 7.88
C ASN A 203 -12.27 25.59 6.51
N GLY A 204 -11.65 24.41 6.50
CA GLY A 204 -11.33 23.66 5.31
C GLY A 204 -9.87 23.23 5.23
N VAL A 205 -9.65 22.26 4.36
CA VAL A 205 -8.36 21.60 4.15
C VAL A 205 -8.06 21.53 2.65
N THR A 206 -6.80 21.71 2.28
CA THR A 206 -6.30 21.47 0.93
C THR A 206 -5.36 20.27 0.98
N ILE A 207 -5.55 19.31 0.09
CA ILE A 207 -4.60 18.23 -0.15
C ILE A 207 -3.92 18.37 -1.52
N LYS A 208 -2.65 17.98 -1.62
CA LYS A 208 -1.84 18.07 -2.84
C LYS A 208 -0.86 16.91 -2.92
N VAL A 209 -0.38 16.60 -4.13
CA VAL A 209 0.61 15.55 -4.36
C VAL A 209 1.90 16.17 -4.90
N TRP A 210 3.04 15.66 -4.45
CA TRP A 210 4.35 16.14 -4.89
C TRP A 210 4.66 15.64 -6.31
N ASN A 211 4.94 16.56 -7.23
CA ASN A 211 5.52 16.25 -8.53
C ASN A 211 7.05 16.36 -8.42
N ASN A 212 7.75 15.23 -8.55
CA ASN A 212 9.20 15.12 -8.47
C ASN A 212 9.91 15.69 -9.71
N ALA A 213 9.25 15.74 -10.87
CA ALA A 213 9.85 16.33 -12.07
C ALA A 213 9.81 17.86 -12.03
N ALA A 214 8.66 18.42 -11.65
CA ALA A 214 8.45 19.87 -11.53
C ALA A 214 8.93 20.46 -10.19
N GLN A 215 9.20 19.62 -9.19
CA GLN A 215 9.59 20.02 -7.83
C GLN A 215 8.56 20.95 -7.18
N GLU A 216 7.28 20.62 -7.33
CA GLU A 216 6.17 21.42 -6.82
C GLU A 216 4.97 20.57 -6.39
N TRP A 217 4.11 21.14 -5.54
CA TRP A 217 2.85 20.54 -5.12
C TRP A 217 1.76 20.77 -6.18
N GLN A 218 1.17 19.70 -6.71
CA GLN A 218 0.16 19.74 -7.77
C GLN A 218 -1.13 18.98 -7.38
N ASN A 219 -2.13 19.00 -8.27
CA ASN A 219 -3.40 18.28 -8.16
C ASN A 219 -4.20 18.62 -6.89
N ALA A 220 -4.26 19.90 -6.54
CA ALA A 220 -4.92 20.37 -5.33
C ALA A 220 -6.41 19.98 -5.29
N GLN A 221 -6.85 19.41 -4.17
CA GLN A 221 -8.25 19.17 -3.84
C GLN A 221 -8.57 19.87 -2.53
N ASN A 222 -9.77 20.44 -2.43
CA ASN A 222 -10.17 21.25 -1.29
C ASN A 222 -11.41 20.65 -0.63
N GLY A 223 -11.38 20.59 0.69
CA GLY A 223 -12.52 20.40 1.57
C GLY A 223 -12.89 21.71 2.23
N THR A 224 -14.17 21.91 2.52
CA THR A 224 -14.71 23.17 3.06
C THR A 224 -15.35 23.02 4.44
N GLY A 225 -15.47 21.78 4.92
CA GLY A 225 -16.13 21.44 6.17
C GLY A 225 -15.29 21.77 7.40
N GLY A 226 -15.99 21.92 8.53
CA GLY A 226 -15.41 21.92 9.88
C GLY A 226 -15.63 20.60 10.63
N VAL A 227 -15.93 19.54 9.88
CA VAL A 227 -16.11 18.14 10.30
C VAL A 227 -15.43 17.27 9.26
N ASP A 228 -15.20 15.98 9.56
CA ASP A 228 -14.46 15.10 8.67
C ASP A 228 -15.03 15.06 7.25
N GLU A 229 -14.11 15.26 6.30
CA GLU A 229 -14.36 15.10 4.87
C GLU A 229 -13.31 14.15 4.29
N MET A 230 -13.76 13.20 3.48
CA MET A 230 -12.88 12.32 2.71
C MET A 230 -12.50 13.02 1.40
N LEU A 231 -11.26 13.48 1.30
CA LEU A 231 -10.68 14.04 0.10
C LEU A 231 -9.83 13.00 -0.63
N ALA A 232 -9.80 13.07 -1.96
CA ALA A 232 -9.02 12.15 -2.78
C ALA A 232 -8.36 12.85 -3.97
N VAL A 233 -7.06 12.62 -4.18
CA VAL A 233 -6.36 12.93 -5.43
C VAL A 233 -6.23 11.65 -6.23
N THR A 234 -6.74 11.65 -7.47
CA THR A 234 -6.61 10.52 -8.40
C THR A 234 -5.64 10.88 -9.52
N LEU A 235 -4.59 10.07 -9.67
CA LEU A 235 -3.57 10.21 -10.71
C LEU A 235 -3.68 9.03 -11.67
N ALA A 236 -3.86 9.33 -12.97
CA ALA A 236 -4.02 8.33 -14.03
C ALA A 236 -3.07 8.57 -15.23
N SER A 237 -2.30 9.65 -15.23
CA SER A 237 -1.27 9.97 -16.21
C SER A 237 -0.01 10.47 -15.49
N ASP A 238 1.12 10.47 -16.21
CA ASP A 238 2.38 11.05 -15.74
C ASP A 238 2.82 10.54 -14.36
N LEU A 239 2.44 9.30 -14.05
CA LEU A 239 2.64 8.66 -12.73
C LEU A 239 4.11 8.60 -12.33
N ALA A 240 5.01 8.59 -13.32
CA ALA A 240 6.45 8.61 -13.10
C ALA A 240 6.93 9.92 -12.44
N ASP A 241 6.16 11.00 -12.56
CA ASP A 241 6.49 12.29 -11.95
C ASP A 241 6.10 12.30 -10.46
N TYR A 242 5.07 11.55 -10.07
CA TYR A 242 4.53 11.55 -8.70
C TYR A 242 5.09 10.43 -7.81
N ILE A 243 5.84 9.50 -8.38
CA ILE A 243 6.53 8.42 -7.67
C ILE A 243 8.02 8.55 -7.93
N ASP A 244 8.81 8.78 -6.89
CA ASP A 244 10.25 8.91 -7.04
C ASP A 244 10.94 7.57 -7.39
N ASP A 245 12.23 7.61 -7.69
CA ASP A 245 12.99 6.41 -8.09
C ASP A 245 13.19 5.42 -6.94
N TYR A 246 12.94 5.86 -5.71
CA TYR A 246 12.89 5.00 -4.53
C TYR A 246 11.47 4.49 -4.26
N GLY A 247 10.49 4.76 -5.13
CA GLY A 247 9.11 4.28 -5.02
C GLY A 247 8.28 5.02 -3.97
N TYR A 248 8.63 6.25 -3.60
CA TYR A 248 7.83 7.05 -2.68
C TYR A 248 6.84 7.97 -3.41
N ALA A 249 5.61 7.99 -2.91
CA ALA A 249 4.59 8.99 -3.23
C ALA A 249 4.31 9.85 -2.00
N TRP A 250 4.05 11.15 -2.20
CA TRP A 250 3.89 12.12 -1.12
C TRP A 250 2.55 12.85 -1.20
N LEU A 251 1.80 12.84 -0.11
CA LEU A 251 0.56 13.61 0.05
C LEU A 251 0.78 14.70 1.10
N LEU A 252 0.53 15.95 0.74
CA LEU A 252 0.45 17.08 1.67
C LEU A 252 -1.01 17.32 2.02
N ALA A 253 -1.31 17.55 3.29
CA ALA A 253 -2.56 18.13 3.77
C ALA A 253 -2.25 19.41 4.54
N ARG A 254 -3.04 20.47 4.33
CA ARG A 254 -2.95 21.70 5.11
C ARG A 254 -4.28 22.38 5.32
N THR A 255 -4.37 23.18 6.36
CA THR A 255 -5.46 24.17 6.51
C THR A 255 -5.55 25.10 5.29
N ILE A 256 -6.77 25.48 4.87
CA ILE A 256 -6.97 26.44 3.78
C ILE A 256 -6.50 27.84 4.18
N HIS A 257 -6.74 28.22 5.44
CA HIS A 257 -6.43 29.54 5.99
C HIS A 257 -5.37 29.43 7.09
N PRO A 258 -4.48 30.43 7.22
CA PRO A 258 -3.45 30.44 8.25
C PRO A 258 -4.00 30.93 9.60
N SER A 259 -3.18 30.76 10.64
CA SER A 259 -3.36 31.42 11.94
C SER A 259 -3.17 32.94 11.80
N ASP A 260 -3.88 33.73 12.61
CA ASP A 260 -3.74 35.20 12.67
C ASP A 260 -2.80 35.65 13.80
N GLY A 261 -2.16 34.70 14.50
CA GLY A 261 -1.27 34.98 15.64
C GLY A 261 -1.98 35.04 17.00
N ALA A 262 -3.31 35.16 17.03
CA ALA A 262 -4.13 35.17 18.23
C ALA A 262 -4.99 33.90 18.35
N SER A 263 -5.52 33.44 17.22
CA SER A 263 -6.36 32.27 17.07
C SER A 263 -5.64 31.24 16.17
N PRO A 264 -5.56 29.97 16.59
CA PRO A 264 -4.76 28.98 15.89
C PRO A 264 -5.39 28.50 14.58
N ALA A 265 -4.53 28.06 13.66
CA ALA A 265 -4.91 27.15 12.59
C ALA A 265 -4.66 25.71 13.05
N THR A 266 -5.66 24.85 12.94
CA THR A 266 -5.60 23.45 13.38
C THR A 266 -6.07 22.54 12.25
N LEU A 267 -5.25 21.54 11.92
CA LEU A 267 -5.55 20.47 10.99
C LEU A 267 -5.82 19.18 11.76
N HIS A 268 -6.95 18.55 11.51
CA HIS A 268 -7.33 17.25 12.05
C HIS A 268 -7.23 16.19 10.95
N CYS A 269 -6.70 15.02 11.28
CA CYS A 269 -6.56 13.86 10.40
C CYS A 269 -7.07 12.63 11.14
N ASP A 270 -8.01 11.91 10.54
CA ASP A 270 -8.56 10.65 11.04
C ASP A 270 -7.95 9.44 10.32
N TYR A 271 -7.87 9.53 8.99
CA TYR A 271 -7.36 8.44 8.17
C TYR A 271 -6.65 8.94 6.92
N VAL A 272 -5.66 8.19 6.47
CA VAL A 272 -4.95 8.49 5.22
C VAL A 272 -4.51 7.20 4.54
N SER A 273 -4.68 7.12 3.22
CA SER A 273 -4.26 5.95 2.46
C SER A 273 -3.84 6.28 1.03
N CYS A 274 -3.07 5.37 0.44
CA CYS A 274 -2.66 5.39 -0.95
C CYS A 274 -3.07 4.07 -1.59
N THR A 275 -4.07 4.11 -2.47
CA THR A 275 -4.48 2.95 -3.26
C THR A 275 -3.75 2.96 -4.59
N VAL A 276 -2.97 1.92 -4.86
CA VAL A 276 -2.24 1.74 -6.12
C VAL A 276 -2.88 0.62 -6.92
N THR A 277 -3.16 0.88 -8.18
CA THR A 277 -3.57 -0.12 -9.16
C THR A 277 -2.45 -0.33 -10.16
N VAL A 278 -2.03 -1.57 -10.34
CA VAL A 278 -1.04 -1.93 -11.36
C VAL A 278 -1.68 -2.43 -12.64
N ASN A 279 -0.95 -2.28 -13.73
CA ASN A 279 -1.19 -2.94 -15.00
C ASN A 279 -0.70 -4.40 -14.90
N GLY A 280 -1.57 -5.31 -14.45
CA GLY A 280 -1.23 -6.71 -14.22
C GLY A 280 -2.48 -7.56 -14.06
N ILE A 281 -2.37 -8.74 -13.46
CA ILE A 281 -3.50 -9.66 -13.31
C ILE A 281 -4.72 -8.99 -12.67
N THR A 282 -5.89 -9.17 -13.27
CA THR A 282 -7.16 -8.60 -12.78
C THR A 282 -8.07 -9.67 -12.16
N TYR A 283 -7.68 -10.94 -12.30
CA TYR A 283 -8.35 -12.06 -11.65
C TYR A 283 -7.33 -13.04 -11.09
N LEU A 284 -7.62 -13.61 -9.91
CA LEU A 284 -6.82 -14.65 -9.25
C LEU A 284 -7.75 -15.57 -8.47
N ASP A 285 -7.59 -16.89 -8.60
CA ASP A 285 -8.41 -17.85 -7.86
C ASP A 285 -7.64 -19.12 -7.52
N ILE A 286 -8.11 -19.84 -6.50
CA ILE A 286 -7.54 -21.12 -6.06
C ILE A 286 -8.11 -22.23 -6.94
N VAL A 287 -7.23 -22.99 -7.58
CA VAL A 287 -7.61 -24.20 -8.34
C VAL A 287 -7.63 -25.40 -7.42
N SER A 288 -6.58 -25.56 -6.62
CA SER A 288 -6.41 -26.67 -5.69
C SER A 288 -5.31 -26.35 -4.68
N PHE A 289 -5.26 -27.12 -3.59
CA PHE A 289 -4.08 -27.18 -2.73
C PHE A 289 -3.93 -28.59 -2.17
N ARG A 290 -2.70 -28.95 -1.79
CA ARG A 290 -2.37 -30.25 -1.19
C ARG A 290 -1.25 -30.12 -0.17
N ASP A 291 -1.24 -31.02 0.79
CA ASP A 291 -0.12 -31.15 1.72
C ASP A 291 1.02 -31.94 1.05
N SER A 292 2.24 -31.54 1.34
CA SER A 292 3.47 -32.07 0.73
C SER A 292 4.62 -31.99 1.75
N ASP A 293 4.29 -32.39 2.98
CA ASP A 293 5.19 -32.34 4.14
C ASP A 293 6.48 -33.11 3.89
N ARG A 294 7.58 -32.56 4.38
CA ARG A 294 8.89 -33.19 4.43
C ARG A 294 9.17 -33.68 5.84
N VAL A 295 8.71 -34.91 6.09
CA VAL A 295 8.92 -35.65 7.34
C VAL A 295 10.18 -36.53 7.30
N ASP A 296 10.89 -36.52 6.17
CA ASP A 296 12.13 -37.26 5.92
C ASP A 296 13.38 -36.53 6.45
N VAL A 297 13.25 -35.27 6.85
CA VAL A 297 14.32 -34.43 7.40
C VAL A 297 13.98 -33.93 8.81
N LYS A 298 14.99 -33.67 9.66
CA LYS A 298 14.80 -33.03 10.97
C LYS A 298 15.39 -31.61 10.97
N PRO A 299 14.69 -30.60 11.53
CA PRO A 299 13.31 -30.67 12.02
C PRO A 299 12.32 -30.98 10.89
N PHE A 300 11.17 -31.56 11.23
CA PHE A 300 10.11 -31.80 10.24
C PHE A 300 9.67 -30.46 9.64
N ILE A 301 9.45 -30.45 8.32
CA ILE A 301 9.00 -29.26 7.62
C ILE A 301 7.62 -29.56 7.04
N TYR A 302 6.62 -28.85 7.54
CA TYR A 302 5.26 -28.94 7.04
C TYR A 302 5.08 -28.02 5.85
N ARG A 303 4.46 -28.52 4.79
CA ARG A 303 4.32 -27.80 3.52
C ARG A 303 2.94 -28.00 2.91
N THR A 304 2.29 -26.91 2.54
CA THR A 304 1.08 -26.94 1.69
C THR A 304 1.37 -26.23 0.38
N GLU A 305 1.05 -26.87 -0.74
CA GLU A 305 1.23 -26.32 -2.09
C GLU A 305 -0.14 -25.98 -2.68
N PHE A 306 -0.36 -24.71 -2.96
CA PHE A 306 -1.51 -24.19 -3.71
C PHE A 306 -1.17 -24.08 -5.19
N THR A 307 -2.16 -24.39 -6.02
CA THR A 307 -2.20 -24.01 -7.42
C THR A 307 -3.21 -22.89 -7.58
N LEU A 308 -2.75 -21.71 -7.99
CA LEU A 308 -3.60 -20.57 -8.31
C LEU A 308 -3.66 -20.37 -9.82
N LYS A 309 -4.78 -19.84 -10.30
CA LYS A 309 -4.94 -19.44 -11.70
C LYS A 309 -5.27 -17.97 -11.77
N SER A 310 -4.49 -17.23 -12.55
CA SER A 310 -4.66 -15.80 -12.75
C SER A 310 -5.03 -15.47 -14.19
N ARG A 311 -5.64 -14.30 -14.41
CA ARG A 311 -5.97 -13.78 -15.74
C ARG A 311 -5.64 -12.30 -15.84
N PHE A 312 -5.18 -11.90 -17.02
CA PHE A 312 -4.94 -10.53 -17.43
C PHE A 312 -5.42 -10.34 -18.88
N PHE A 313 -5.91 -9.14 -19.20
CA PHE A 313 -6.34 -8.75 -20.53
C PHE A 313 -5.51 -7.57 -21.01
N GLU A 314 -4.92 -7.68 -22.19
CA GLU A 314 -4.05 -6.67 -22.79
C GLU A 314 -4.68 -6.13 -24.08
N ASP A 315 -4.73 -4.80 -24.25
CA ASP A 315 -5.02 -4.14 -25.55
C ASP A 315 -3.69 -3.65 -26.13
N THR A 316 -3.23 -4.28 -27.21
CA THR A 316 -1.94 -3.99 -27.85
C THR A 316 -1.80 -2.58 -28.44
N ARG A 317 -2.89 -1.80 -28.55
CA ARG A 317 -2.81 -0.39 -29.01
C ARG A 317 -2.26 0.57 -27.96
N SER A 318 -2.25 0.21 -26.68
CA SER A 318 -1.70 1.08 -25.63
C SER A 318 -0.16 1.08 -25.58
N ILE A 319 0.49 0.29 -26.45
CA ILE A 319 1.94 0.07 -26.47
C ILE A 319 2.61 0.78 -27.67
N SER A 320 1.82 1.30 -28.62
CA SER A 320 2.29 2.02 -29.82
C SER A 320 2.27 3.53 -29.68
#